data_AF-A0A955G7N1-F1
#
_entry.id   AF-A0A955G7N1-F1
#
_cell.length_a   1.000
_cell.length_b   1.000
_cell.length_c   1.000
_cell.angle_alpha   90.00
_cell.angle_beta   90.00
_cell.angle_gamma   90.00
#
_symmetry.space_group_name_H-M   'P 1'
#
loop_
_entity.id
_entity.type
_entity.pdbx_description
1 polymer ?
#
loop_
_entity_poly.entity_id
_entity_poly.type
_entity_poly.pdbx_seq_one_letter_code
_entity_poly.pdbx_strand_id
1 'polypeptide(L)'
;MPYTKNNHRRSRSTKMYKQPKKRYRGQYINPERFIKEAQPISADQYQAIHKFDDFNMIDLLKNNLRAKGYEIPSPIQDQTIPLALEGNDIIGIANTGTGKTASFAVPVLNKLIIDRESRVLIVAPTRELAEQIELEMESIANGSGLRGALLIGGSSIGRQLRDLRLNPSVVIGTPGRIKDHLERSSLKLGRFNMVVLDEVDR
;
A
#
# COMPACT_ATOMS: atom_id res chain seq x y z
N MET A 1 -30.21 -31.63 -87.94
CA MET A 1 -31.38 -30.99 -88.59
C MET A 1 -32.57 -31.10 -87.65
N PRO A 2 -33.49 -30.13 -87.53
CA PRO A 2 -33.49 -28.69 -87.90
C PRO A 2 -33.24 -27.81 -86.63
N TYR A 3 -32.78 -26.54 -86.60
CA TYR A 3 -32.97 -25.25 -87.31
C TYR A 3 -34.22 -24.42 -86.97
N THR A 4 -33.96 -23.12 -86.69
CA THR A 4 -34.82 -21.90 -86.67
C THR A 4 -35.37 -21.45 -85.29
N LYS A 5 -35.51 -20.16 -84.94
CA LYS A 5 -35.40 -18.87 -85.66
C LYS A 5 -35.25 -17.70 -84.65
N ASN A 6 -34.61 -16.62 -85.10
CA ASN A 6 -34.64 -15.26 -84.54
C ASN A 6 -36.06 -14.72 -84.32
N ASN A 7 -36.26 -13.80 -83.36
CA ASN A 7 -36.85 -12.50 -83.70
C ASN A 7 -36.69 -11.41 -82.63
N HIS A 8 -36.27 -10.24 -83.13
CA HIS A 8 -36.37 -8.94 -82.48
C HIS A 8 -37.82 -8.54 -82.22
N ARG A 9 -38.08 -7.93 -81.06
CA ARG A 9 -39.10 -6.87 -80.93
C ARG A 9 -38.63 -5.77 -79.99
N ARG A 10 -38.39 -4.60 -80.58
CA ARG A 10 -38.37 -3.30 -79.92
C ARG A 10 -39.71 -3.06 -79.24
N SER A 11 -39.72 -2.63 -77.98
CA SER A 11 -40.86 -1.91 -77.42
C SER A 11 -40.42 -0.78 -76.48
N ARG A 12 -40.56 0.43 -77.01
CA ARG A 12 -41.01 1.69 -76.40
C ARG A 12 -40.54 2.03 -74.97
N SER A 13 -39.77 3.11 -74.91
CA SER A 13 -39.47 3.91 -73.72
C SER A 13 -40.74 4.45 -73.06
N THR A 14 -40.93 4.17 -71.77
CA THR A 14 -41.81 4.92 -70.88
C THR A 14 -40.96 5.46 -69.72
N LYS A 15 -41.04 6.77 -69.50
CA LYS A 15 -40.29 7.52 -68.49
C LYS A 15 -40.64 7.01 -67.08
N MET A 16 -39.67 6.37 -66.41
CA MET A 16 -39.77 6.03 -64.98
C MET A 16 -39.55 7.29 -64.13
N TYR A 17 -40.62 7.75 -63.48
CA TYR A 17 -40.52 8.69 -62.36
C TYR A 17 -39.84 7.99 -61.17
N LYS A 18 -38.64 8.46 -60.81
CA LYS A 18 -37.89 7.98 -59.63
C LYS A 18 -38.55 8.52 -58.35
N GLN A 19 -39.08 7.64 -57.51
CA GLN A 19 -39.44 7.98 -56.13
C GLN A 19 -38.18 8.12 -55.26
N PRO A 20 -38.07 9.16 -54.41
CA PRO A 20 -36.91 9.33 -53.54
C PRO A 20 -36.97 8.38 -52.33
N LYS A 21 -35.90 7.63 -52.10
CA LYS A 21 -35.71 6.76 -50.92
C LYS A 21 -35.53 7.64 -49.66
N LYS A 22 -36.43 7.51 -48.68
CA LYS A 22 -36.29 8.13 -47.35
C LYS A 22 -35.07 7.53 -46.63
N ARG A 23 -34.04 8.36 -46.35
CA ARG A 23 -32.93 8.01 -45.46
C ARG A 23 -33.43 8.06 -44.02
N TYR A 24 -33.43 6.93 -43.32
CA TYR A 24 -33.59 6.91 -41.86
C TYR A 24 -32.40 7.62 -41.23
N ARG A 25 -32.63 8.81 -40.67
CA ARG A 25 -31.68 9.46 -39.76
C ARG A 25 -31.74 8.73 -38.43
N GLY A 26 -30.74 7.89 -38.13
CA GLY A 26 -30.53 7.38 -36.78
C GLY A 26 -30.42 8.56 -35.82
N GLN A 27 -31.07 8.46 -34.66
CA GLN A 27 -30.99 9.49 -33.63
C GLN A 27 -29.55 9.57 -33.14
N TYR A 28 -28.93 10.75 -33.28
CA TYR A 28 -27.61 11.02 -32.75
C TYR A 28 -27.71 11.12 -31.23
N ILE A 29 -27.03 10.21 -30.52
CA ILE A 29 -26.90 10.25 -29.06
C ILE A 29 -25.74 11.21 -28.76
N ASN A 30 -26.02 12.35 -28.11
CA ASN A 30 -24.98 13.30 -27.69
C ASN A 30 -24.14 12.68 -26.55
N PRO A 31 -22.83 12.42 -26.74
CA PRO A 31 -21.96 11.86 -25.71
C PRO A 31 -21.84 12.74 -24.46
N GLU A 32 -22.00 14.06 -24.60
CA GLU A 32 -21.91 15.02 -23.48
C GLU A 32 -22.96 14.75 -22.40
N ARG A 33 -24.11 14.15 -22.75
CA ARG A 33 -25.15 13.76 -21.79
C ARG A 33 -24.73 12.58 -20.90
N PHE A 34 -23.65 11.89 -21.24
CA PHE A 34 -23.10 10.75 -20.51
C PHE A 34 -21.79 11.10 -19.78
N ILE A 35 -21.28 12.32 -19.96
CA ILE A 35 -20.17 12.84 -19.18
C ILE A 35 -20.77 13.48 -17.92
N LYS A 36 -20.92 12.69 -16.85
CA LYS A 36 -20.94 13.28 -15.52
C LYS A 36 -19.50 13.69 -15.22
N GLU A 37 -19.19 14.97 -15.35
CA GLU A 37 -17.95 15.50 -14.78
C GLU A 37 -17.91 15.09 -13.31
N ALA A 38 -16.87 14.35 -12.94
CA ALA A 38 -16.64 14.05 -11.54
C ALA A 38 -16.43 15.39 -10.84
N GLN A 39 -17.38 15.79 -10.01
CA GLN A 39 -17.10 16.84 -9.05
C GLN A 39 -15.93 16.32 -8.21
N PRO A 40 -14.79 17.02 -8.15
CA PRO A 40 -13.74 16.62 -7.24
C PRO A 40 -14.40 16.62 -5.86
N ILE A 41 -14.53 15.42 -5.29
CA ILE A 41 -14.84 15.30 -3.88
C ILE A 41 -13.70 16.07 -3.23
N SER A 42 -13.99 17.22 -2.64
CA SER A 42 -13.00 17.91 -1.82
C SER A 42 -12.68 16.91 -0.73
N ALA A 43 -11.55 16.22 -0.86
CA ALA A 43 -10.96 15.55 0.29
C ALA A 43 -10.90 16.64 1.36
N ASP A 44 -11.65 16.45 2.45
CA ASP A 44 -11.58 17.36 3.59
C ASP A 44 -10.09 17.62 3.83
N GLN A 45 -9.67 18.87 3.65
CA GLN A 45 -8.25 19.21 3.75
C GLN A 45 -7.86 18.97 5.20
N TYR A 46 -7.24 17.82 5.44
CA TYR A 46 -6.80 17.44 6.76
C TYR A 46 -5.88 18.53 7.31
N GLN A 47 -6.25 19.08 8.46
CA GLN A 47 -5.40 20.00 9.21
C GLN A 47 -4.85 19.25 10.41
N ALA A 48 -3.53 19.09 10.45
CA ALA A 48 -2.87 18.41 11.56
C ALA A 48 -3.11 19.16 12.87
N ILE A 49 -3.45 18.40 13.90
CA ILE A 49 -3.66 18.88 15.27
C ILE A 49 -2.29 19.00 15.96
N HIS A 50 -1.36 18.09 15.66
CA HIS A 50 -0.03 18.07 16.23
C HIS A 50 1.05 18.24 15.16
N LYS A 51 2.24 18.63 15.59
CA LYS A 51 3.51 18.38 14.90
C LYS A 51 4.17 17.14 15.50
N PHE A 52 5.11 16.55 14.77
CA PHE A 52 5.89 15.43 15.33
C PHE A 52 6.62 15.80 16.63
N ASP A 53 7.09 17.04 16.76
CA ASP A 53 7.76 17.52 17.97
C ASP A 53 6.84 17.61 19.19
N ASP A 54 5.51 17.66 19.00
CA ASP A 54 4.52 17.75 20.08
C ASP A 54 4.25 16.39 20.73
N PHE A 55 4.56 15.28 20.04
CA PHE A 55 4.37 13.94 20.59
C PHE A 55 5.33 13.66 21.76
N ASN A 56 4.83 12.94 22.76
CA ASN A 56 5.60 12.53 23.94
C ASN A 56 6.52 11.33 23.62
N MET A 57 7.58 11.60 22.86
CA MET A 57 8.62 10.63 22.49
C MET A 57 10.02 11.16 22.81
N ILE A 58 11.01 10.28 22.81
CA ILE A 58 12.40 10.65 23.10
C ILE A 58 13.01 11.57 22.02
N ASP A 59 13.93 12.44 22.45
CA ASP A 59 14.56 13.45 21.58
C ASP A 59 15.34 12.83 20.40
N LEU A 60 15.93 11.65 20.60
CA LEU A 60 16.62 10.93 19.52
C LEU A 60 15.70 10.72 18.31
N LEU A 61 14.46 10.27 18.56
CA LEU A 61 13.49 10.02 17.49
C LEU A 61 13.01 11.32 16.87
N LYS A 62 12.72 12.35 17.68
CA LYS A 62 12.33 13.68 17.18
C LYS A 62 13.39 14.24 16.22
N ASN A 63 14.66 14.16 16.61
CA ASN A 63 15.77 14.63 15.78
C ASN A 63 15.90 13.83 14.47
N ASN A 64 15.77 12.50 14.52
CA ASN A 64 15.82 11.65 13.33
C ASN A 64 14.63 11.89 12.38
N LEU A 65 13.42 12.07 12.94
CA LEU A 65 12.23 12.42 12.17
C LEU A 65 12.38 13.77 11.48
N ARG A 66 12.86 14.79 12.20
CA ARG A 66 13.15 16.12 11.64
C ARG A 66 14.20 16.04 10.52
N ALA A 67 15.27 15.28 10.71
CA ALA A 67 16.31 15.08 9.69
C ALA A 67 15.78 14.38 8.43
N LYS A 68 14.75 13.53 8.57
CA LYS A 68 14.04 12.89 7.44
C LYS A 68 12.98 13.80 6.81
N GLY A 69 12.70 14.98 7.37
CA GLY A 69 11.68 15.90 6.86
C GLY A 69 10.26 15.63 7.37
N TYR A 70 10.11 14.84 8.45
CA TYR A 70 8.82 14.70 9.13
C TYR A 70 8.55 15.93 9.99
N GLU A 71 7.73 16.85 9.46
CA GLU A 71 7.28 18.05 10.20
C GLU A 71 5.82 17.90 10.63
N ILE A 72 4.94 17.65 9.67
CA ILE A 72 3.49 17.58 9.85
C ILE A 72 3.04 16.12 9.68
N PRO A 73 2.41 15.51 10.68
CA PRO A 73 1.89 14.15 10.59
C PRO A 73 0.73 14.08 9.60
N SER A 74 0.64 12.95 8.90
CA SER A 74 -0.54 12.60 8.12
C SER A 74 -1.75 12.29 9.03
N PRO A 75 -2.99 12.25 8.51
CA PRO A 75 -4.17 12.00 9.35
C PRO A 75 -4.07 10.72 10.19
N ILE A 76 -3.54 9.64 9.60
CA ILE A 76 -3.37 8.37 10.30
C ILE A 76 -2.27 8.47 11.37
N GLN A 77 -1.18 9.17 11.10
CA GLN A 77 -0.09 9.36 12.05
C GLN A 77 -0.56 10.17 13.26
N ASP A 78 -1.25 11.28 13.01
CA ASP A 78 -1.68 12.21 14.05
C ASP A 78 -2.70 11.58 15.01
N GLN A 79 -3.58 10.72 14.48
CA GLN A 79 -4.57 10.00 15.27
C GLN A 79 -3.98 8.80 16.01
N THR A 80 -3.03 8.08 15.41
CA THR A 80 -2.57 6.79 15.96
C THR A 80 -1.33 6.90 16.82
N ILE A 81 -0.40 7.82 16.53
CA ILE A 81 0.87 7.92 17.27
C ILE A 81 0.63 8.20 18.76
N PRO A 82 -0.20 9.18 19.17
CA PRO A 82 -0.45 9.44 20.59
C PRO A 82 -1.01 8.20 21.31
N LEU A 83 -2.03 7.56 20.72
CA LEU A 83 -2.66 6.37 21.27
C LEU A 83 -1.69 5.20 21.40
N ALA A 84 -0.79 5.03 20.42
CA ALA A 84 0.19 3.96 20.40
C ALA A 84 1.32 4.19 21.43
N LEU A 85 1.71 5.44 21.65
CA LEU A 85 2.68 5.82 22.68
C LEU A 85 2.17 5.52 24.09
N GLU A 86 0.86 5.58 24.31
CA GLU A 86 0.20 5.18 25.56
C GLU A 86 0.12 3.65 25.73
N GLY A 87 0.41 2.88 24.67
CA GLY A 87 0.40 1.41 24.70
C GLY A 87 -0.95 0.77 24.39
N ASN A 88 -1.87 1.50 23.75
CA ASN A 88 -3.16 0.96 23.33
C ASN A 88 -3.02 0.02 22.11
N ASP A 89 -3.89 -0.99 22.03
CA ASP A 89 -4.06 -1.80 20.82
C ASP A 89 -4.83 -1.00 19.76
N ILE A 90 -4.32 -0.96 18.53
CA ILE A 90 -4.82 -0.07 17.48
C ILE A 90 -5.04 -0.84 16.18
N ILE A 91 -6.17 -0.55 15.53
CA ILE A 91 -6.44 -0.91 14.13
C ILE A 91 -6.43 0.38 13.32
N GLY A 92 -5.40 0.56 12.48
CA GLY A 92 -5.26 1.73 11.62
C GLY A 92 -5.64 1.43 10.18
N ILE A 93 -6.69 2.07 9.66
CA ILE A 93 -7.11 1.96 8.26
C ILE A 93 -6.75 3.25 7.53
N ALA A 94 -5.94 3.13 6.47
CA ALA A 94 -5.61 4.23 5.57
C ALA A 94 -5.26 3.70 4.17
N ASN A 95 -5.13 4.57 3.18
CA ASN A 95 -4.65 4.16 1.85
C ASN A 95 -3.13 3.91 1.85
N THR A 96 -2.61 3.23 0.83
CA THR A 96 -1.16 3.13 0.61
C THR A 96 -0.54 4.51 0.40
N GLY A 97 0.74 4.69 0.77
CA GLY A 97 1.42 5.98 0.63
C GLY A 97 1.00 7.08 1.63
N THR A 98 0.15 6.78 2.61
CA THR A 98 -0.32 7.74 3.62
C THR A 98 0.57 7.83 4.87
N GLY A 99 1.74 7.18 4.87
CA GLY A 99 2.68 7.21 6.00
C GLY A 99 2.33 6.24 7.14
N LYS A 100 1.61 5.15 6.86
CA LYS A 100 1.30 4.09 7.83
C LYS A 100 2.54 3.51 8.52
N THR A 101 3.63 3.32 7.77
CA THR A 101 4.87 2.76 8.31
C THR A 101 5.39 3.59 9.48
N ALA A 102 5.49 4.91 9.33
CA ALA A 102 5.89 5.79 10.43
C ALA A 102 4.87 5.81 11.58
N SER A 103 3.58 5.59 11.28
CA SER A 103 2.50 5.59 12.28
C SER A 103 2.70 4.51 13.34
N PHE A 104 3.15 3.31 12.95
CA PHE A 104 3.53 2.26 13.92
C PHE A 104 5.02 2.31 14.30
N ALA A 105 5.91 2.68 13.38
CA ALA A 105 7.35 2.61 13.63
C ALA A 105 7.78 3.57 14.74
N VAL A 106 7.25 4.80 14.76
CA VAL A 106 7.59 5.80 15.78
C VAL A 106 7.27 5.32 17.21
N PRO A 107 6.02 4.93 17.55
CA PRO A 107 5.70 4.46 18.90
C PRO A 107 6.42 3.16 19.27
N VAL A 108 6.57 2.22 18.32
CA VAL A 108 7.31 0.98 18.55
C VAL A 108 8.77 1.26 18.89
N LEU A 109 9.45 2.08 18.08
CA LEU A 109 10.85 2.43 18.31
C LEU A 109 11.01 3.20 19.63
N ASN A 110 10.09 4.11 19.96
CA ASN A 110 10.11 4.83 21.24
C ASN A 110 10.10 3.85 22.42
N LYS A 111 9.18 2.88 22.39
CA LYS A 111 9.09 1.85 23.43
C LYS A 111 10.33 0.97 23.51
N LEU A 112 10.87 0.51 22.38
CA LEU A 112 12.08 -0.31 22.34
C LEU A 112 13.33 0.41 22.86
N ILE A 113 13.40 1.73 22.73
CA ILE A 113 14.55 2.52 23.19
C ILE A 113 14.45 2.79 24.70
N ILE A 114 13.25 3.09 25.19
CA ILE A 114 12.97 3.29 26.63
C ILE A 114 13.12 1.98 27.40
N ASP A 115 12.56 0.88 26.87
CA ASP A 115 12.61 -0.45 27.46
C ASP A 115 13.39 -1.41 26.56
N ARG A 116 14.62 -1.71 26.95
CA ARG A 116 15.53 -2.60 26.21
C ARG A 116 15.16 -4.08 26.32
N GLU A 117 14.20 -4.46 27.16
CA GLU A 117 13.64 -5.82 27.20
C GLU A 117 12.48 -5.99 26.22
N SER A 118 11.85 -4.91 25.76
CA SER A 118 10.79 -4.97 24.77
C SER A 118 11.28 -5.49 23.42
N ARG A 119 10.38 -6.19 22.71
CA ARG A 119 10.66 -6.84 21.41
C ARG A 119 9.43 -6.76 20.51
N VAL A 120 9.63 -6.40 19.25
CA VAL A 120 8.55 -6.30 18.26
C VAL A 120 8.71 -7.30 17.13
N LEU A 121 7.61 -7.97 16.78
CA LEU A 121 7.49 -8.77 15.56
C LEU A 121 6.61 -8.02 14.56
N ILE A 122 7.14 -7.75 13.38
CA ILE A 122 6.42 -7.10 12.29
C ILE A 122 6.25 -8.09 11.16
N VAL A 123 5.00 -8.30 10.76
CA VAL A 123 4.64 -9.21 9.67
C VAL A 123 4.20 -8.38 8.48
N ALA A 124 4.91 -8.54 7.36
CA ALA A 124 4.60 -7.91 6.08
C ALA A 124 4.28 -8.98 5.03
N PRO A 125 3.38 -8.71 4.07
CA PRO A 125 2.89 -9.75 3.16
C PRO A 125 3.91 -10.12 2.07
N THR A 126 4.80 -9.20 1.71
CA THR A 126 5.82 -9.42 0.67
C THR A 126 7.23 -9.12 1.19
N ARG A 127 8.23 -9.59 0.44
CA ARG A 127 9.65 -9.40 0.80
C ARG A 127 10.04 -7.93 0.66
N GLU A 128 9.56 -7.31 -0.40
CA GLU A 128 9.84 -5.93 -0.78
C GLU A 128 9.25 -4.97 0.27
N LEU A 129 8.05 -5.24 0.77
CA LEU A 129 7.43 -4.46 1.85
C LEU A 129 8.19 -4.65 3.17
N ALA A 130 8.61 -5.88 3.48
CA ALA A 130 9.43 -6.14 4.66
C ALA A 130 10.79 -5.39 4.61
N GLU A 131 11.44 -5.36 3.46
CA GLU A 131 12.67 -4.59 3.21
C GLU A 131 12.43 -3.07 3.36
N GLN A 132 11.33 -2.56 2.81
CA GLN A 132 10.96 -1.14 2.95
C GLN A 132 10.71 -0.74 4.41
N ILE A 133 10.03 -1.59 5.18
CA ILE A 133 9.80 -1.36 6.61
C ILE A 133 11.13 -1.39 7.37
N GLU A 134 12.02 -2.35 7.09
CA GLU A 134 13.35 -2.42 7.71
C GLU A 134 14.12 -1.12 7.49
N LEU A 135 14.23 -0.65 6.24
CA LEU A 135 14.93 0.58 5.90
C LEU A 135 14.35 1.81 6.60
N GLU A 136 13.03 1.93 6.65
CA GLU A 136 12.38 3.06 7.32
C GLU A 136 12.61 3.03 8.83
N MET A 137 12.50 1.86 9.46
CA MET A 137 12.76 1.70 10.89
C MET A 137 14.23 1.96 11.24
N GLU A 138 15.18 1.43 10.46
CA GLU A 138 16.61 1.70 10.68
C GLU A 138 16.92 3.20 10.58
N SER A 139 16.32 3.87 9.60
CA SER A 139 16.49 5.30 9.39
C SER A 139 15.93 6.13 10.55
N ILE A 140 14.73 5.80 11.05
CA ILE A 140 14.13 6.49 12.21
C ILE A 140 14.88 6.15 13.50
N ALA A 141 15.39 4.92 13.63
CA ALA A 141 16.10 4.42 14.81
C ALA A 141 17.60 4.73 14.81
N ASN A 142 18.10 5.53 13.86
CA ASN A 142 19.53 5.83 13.74
C ASN A 142 20.12 6.30 15.08
N GLY A 143 21.28 5.76 15.46
CA GLY A 143 21.95 6.07 16.73
C GLY A 143 21.32 5.46 17.99
N SER A 144 20.24 4.67 17.89
CA SER A 144 19.56 4.09 19.06
C SER A 144 20.23 2.85 19.66
N GLY A 145 21.12 2.20 18.90
CA GLY A 145 21.73 0.91 19.27
C GLY A 145 20.76 -0.28 19.19
N LEU A 146 19.54 -0.10 18.67
CA LEU A 146 18.62 -1.21 18.41
C LEU A 146 19.18 -2.13 17.32
N ARG A 147 18.77 -3.40 17.38
CA ARG A 147 19.17 -4.43 16.40
C ARG A 147 17.93 -4.98 15.71
N GLY A 148 18.00 -5.07 14.39
CA GLY A 148 16.98 -5.69 13.54
C GLY A 148 17.39 -7.09 13.06
N ALA A 149 16.40 -7.89 12.68
CA ALA A 149 16.59 -9.04 11.81
C ALA A 149 15.44 -9.14 10.80
N LEU A 150 15.80 -9.20 9.52
CA LEU A 150 14.85 -9.37 8.41
C LEU A 150 14.75 -10.83 7.97
N LEU A 151 13.56 -11.40 8.14
CA LEU A 151 13.23 -12.79 7.85
C LEU A 151 12.41 -12.91 6.56
N ILE A 152 13.10 -12.99 5.43
CA ILE A 152 12.48 -13.11 4.10
C ILE A 152 13.04 -14.30 3.31
N GLY A 153 12.24 -14.87 2.43
CA GLY A 153 12.68 -15.89 1.47
C GLY A 153 13.76 -15.36 0.52
N GLY A 154 14.46 -16.25 -0.19
CA GLY A 154 15.46 -15.89 -1.21
C GLY A 154 16.70 -15.12 -0.71
N SER A 155 16.86 -14.91 0.60
CA SER A 155 18.11 -14.48 1.22
C SER A 155 18.74 -15.62 2.02
N SER A 156 20.03 -15.49 2.33
CA SER A 156 20.77 -16.54 3.04
C SER A 156 20.17 -16.84 4.42
N ILE A 157 19.76 -18.10 4.64
CA ILE A 157 19.33 -18.59 5.95
C ILE A 157 20.44 -18.40 7.00
N GLY A 158 21.71 -18.56 6.62
CA GLY A 158 22.84 -18.40 7.52
C GLY A 158 22.98 -16.96 8.04
N ARG A 159 22.68 -15.96 7.21
CA ARG A 159 22.62 -14.56 7.64
C ARG A 159 21.49 -14.35 8.64
N GLN A 160 20.28 -14.79 8.32
CA GLN A 160 19.11 -14.66 9.21
C GLN A 160 19.34 -15.35 10.56
N LEU A 161 19.94 -16.55 10.57
CA LEU A 161 20.31 -17.27 11.79
C LEU A 161 21.35 -16.50 12.63
N ARG A 162 22.33 -15.88 11.98
CA ARG A 162 23.32 -15.05 12.69
C ARG A 162 22.66 -13.82 13.29
N ASP A 163 21.81 -13.14 12.54
CA ASP A 163 21.15 -11.91 13.00
C ASP A 163 20.22 -12.22 14.18
N LEU A 164 19.46 -13.32 14.14
CA LEU A 164 18.65 -13.80 15.27
C LEU A 164 19.49 -14.17 16.52
N ARG A 165 20.69 -14.73 16.35
CA ARG A 165 21.60 -15.03 17.48
C ARG A 165 22.10 -13.77 18.19
N LEU A 166 22.08 -12.61 17.54
CA LEU A 166 22.44 -11.33 18.15
C LEU A 166 21.32 -10.75 19.05
N ASN A 167 20.24 -11.51 19.24
CA ASN A 167 19.07 -11.18 20.07
C ASN A 167 18.45 -9.83 19.69
N PRO A 168 17.97 -9.69 18.43
CA PRO A 168 17.46 -8.43 17.90
C PRO A 168 16.22 -7.96 18.68
N SER A 169 16.06 -6.65 18.76
CA SER A 169 14.89 -6.00 19.35
C SER A 169 13.72 -5.89 18.37
N VAL A 170 14.04 -5.86 17.08
CA VAL A 170 13.09 -5.76 15.97
C VAL A 170 13.25 -7.00 15.09
N VAL A 171 12.16 -7.72 14.86
CA VAL A 171 12.12 -8.77 13.83
C VAL A 171 11.04 -8.39 12.83
N ILE A 172 11.41 -8.31 11.55
CA ILE A 172 10.51 -8.03 10.45
C ILE A 172 10.56 -9.23 9.51
N GLY A 173 9.43 -9.70 8.99
CA GLY A 173 9.48 -10.80 8.03
C GLY A 173 8.18 -11.14 7.34
N THR A 174 8.28 -12.05 6.38
CA THR A 174 7.11 -12.60 5.71
C THR A 174 6.58 -13.83 6.45
N PRO A 175 5.25 -14.10 6.43
CA PRO A 175 4.65 -15.18 7.20
C PRO A 175 5.32 -16.54 6.99
N GLY A 176 5.58 -16.91 5.73
CA GLY A 176 6.19 -18.19 5.38
C GLY A 176 7.61 -18.35 5.94
N ARG A 177 8.42 -17.29 5.94
CA ARG A 177 9.79 -17.35 6.45
C ARG A 177 9.85 -17.27 7.97
N ILE A 178 8.98 -16.49 8.60
CA ILE A 178 8.80 -16.50 10.05
C ILE A 178 8.45 -17.93 10.51
N LYS A 179 7.47 -18.58 9.85
CA LYS A 179 7.08 -19.96 10.15
C LYS A 179 8.25 -20.94 10.06
N ASP A 180 9.06 -20.87 9.00
CA ASP A 180 10.27 -21.69 8.84
C ASP A 180 11.27 -21.49 10.00
N HIS A 181 11.47 -20.25 10.45
CA HIS A 181 12.33 -19.97 11.61
C HIS A 181 11.78 -20.48 12.95
N LEU A 182 10.45 -20.49 13.12
CA LEU A 182 9.76 -21.07 14.29
C LEU A 182 9.89 -22.60 14.30
N GLU A 183 9.64 -23.24 13.16
CA GLU A 183 9.78 -24.70 13.00
C GLU A 183 11.22 -25.17 13.28
N ARG A 184 12.22 -24.34 12.92
CA ARG A 184 13.63 -24.57 13.24
C ARG A 184 14.02 -24.23 14.68
N SER A 185 13.10 -23.73 15.50
CA SER A 185 13.37 -23.23 16.86
C SER A 185 14.44 -22.11 16.92
N SER A 186 14.67 -21.42 15.79
CA SER A 186 15.67 -20.36 15.67
C SER A 186 15.11 -18.98 16.03
N LEU A 187 13.80 -18.81 15.91
CA LEU A 187 13.05 -17.68 16.45
C LEU A 187 12.21 -18.16 17.63
N LYS A 188 12.24 -17.41 18.75
CA LYS A 188 11.46 -17.71 19.96
C LYS A 188 10.52 -16.56 20.25
N LEU A 189 9.21 -16.79 20.18
CA LEU A 189 8.20 -15.73 20.34
C LEU A 189 7.94 -15.30 21.78
N GLY A 190 8.34 -16.09 22.78
CA GLY A 190 7.99 -15.83 24.19
C GLY A 190 8.54 -14.52 24.80
N ARG A 191 9.40 -13.79 24.08
CA ARG A 191 9.90 -12.47 24.49
C ARG A 191 9.28 -11.30 23.74
N PHE A 192 8.48 -11.56 22.70
CA PHE A 192 7.83 -10.54 21.89
C PHE A 192 6.59 -10.03 22.60
N ASN A 193 6.58 -8.74 22.91
CA ASN A 193 5.50 -8.06 23.63
C ASN A 193 4.78 -7.02 22.76
N MET A 194 5.18 -6.90 21.50
CA MET A 194 4.51 -6.10 20.48
C MET A 194 4.45 -6.88 19.18
N VAL A 195 3.32 -6.78 18.49
CA VAL A 195 3.13 -7.34 17.16
C VAL A 195 2.54 -6.25 16.25
N VAL A 196 3.12 -6.08 15.07
CA VAL A 196 2.59 -5.24 14.00
C VAL A 196 2.23 -6.13 12.83
N LEU A 197 1.03 -5.93 12.31
CA LEU A 197 0.47 -6.66 11.20
C LEU A 197 0.18 -5.66 10.08
N ASP A 198 1.03 -5.61 9.06
CA ASP A 198 0.87 -4.69 7.93
C ASP A 198 0.15 -5.38 6.76
N GLU A 199 -0.76 -4.66 6.09
CA GLU A 199 -1.57 -5.15 4.95
C GLU A 199 -2.29 -6.49 5.18
N VAL A 200 -2.90 -6.69 6.37
CA VAL A 200 -3.61 -7.94 6.74
C VAL A 200 -5.02 -8.10 6.16
N ASP A 201 -5.45 -7.19 5.30
CA ASP A 201 -6.67 -7.31 4.51
C ASP A 201 -6.51 -8.16 3.23
N ARG A 202 -5.29 -8.65 2.97
CA ARG A 202 -4.94 -9.46 1.79
C ARG A 202 -4.84 -10.96 2.04
#